data_AF-A0A949X2E0-F1
#
_entry.id   AF-A0A949X2E0-F1
#
_cell.length_a   1.000
_cell.length_b   1.000
_cell.length_c   1.000
_cell.angle_alpha   90.00
_cell.angle_beta   90.00
_cell.angle_gamma   90.00
#
_symmetry.space_group_name_H-M   'P 1'
#
loop_
_entity.id
_entity.type
_entity.pdbx_description
1 polymer ?
#
loop_
_entity_poly.entity_id
_entity_poly.type
_entity_poly.pdbx_seq_one_letter_code
_entity_poly.pdbx_strand_id
1 'polypeptide(L)'
;MRIKTFIVGCALALALLLFAQRHEQSPRALSFHSVIDLTHTLGVQTPTYEVSEKPVYQAKTVATINRDGYLAREISLPEHFGTHLDAP
;
A
#
# COMPACT_ATOMS: atom_id res chain seq x y z
N MET A 1 -20.31 -26.11 -54.86
CA MET A 1 -19.42 -26.45 -53.72
C MET A 1 -18.70 -25.23 -53.13
N ARG A 2 -18.21 -24.28 -53.94
CA ARG A 2 -17.46 -23.08 -53.49
C ARG A 2 -18.21 -22.11 -52.54
N ILE A 3 -19.52 -21.97 -52.67
CA ILE A 3 -20.32 -21.05 -51.83
C ILE A 3 -20.47 -21.60 -50.39
N LYS A 4 -20.66 -22.92 -50.23
CA LYS A 4 -20.76 -23.54 -48.91
C LYS A 4 -19.46 -23.42 -48.11
N THR A 5 -18.32 -23.61 -48.77
CA THR A 5 -16.99 -23.41 -48.15
C THR A 5 -16.72 -21.96 -47.77
N PHE A 6 -17.22 -20.99 -48.54
CA PHE A 6 -17.09 -19.57 -48.21
C PHE A 6 -17.91 -19.20 -46.97
N ILE A 7 -19.16 -19.67 -46.89
CA ILE A 7 -20.03 -19.43 -45.72
C ILE A 7 -19.43 -20.03 -44.45
N VAL A 8 -18.88 -21.26 -44.53
CA VAL A 8 -18.21 -21.90 -43.39
C VAL A 8 -16.98 -21.10 -42.95
N GLY A 9 -16.18 -20.60 -43.90
CA GLY A 9 -15.04 -19.73 -43.60
C GLY A 9 -15.44 -18.44 -42.89
N CYS A 10 -16.48 -17.75 -43.36
CA CYS A 10 -17.01 -16.55 -42.72
C CYS A 10 -17.57 -16.81 -41.33
N ALA A 11 -18.31 -17.91 -41.13
CA ALA A 11 -18.84 -18.29 -39.83
C ALA A 11 -17.72 -18.62 -38.82
N LEU A 12 -16.66 -19.30 -39.27
CA LEU A 12 -15.50 -19.59 -38.44
C LEU A 12 -14.73 -18.32 -38.06
N ALA A 13 -14.51 -17.41 -39.02
CA ALA A 13 -13.87 -16.12 -38.76
C ALA A 13 -14.68 -15.27 -37.77
N LEU A 14 -16.00 -15.23 -37.92
CA LEU A 14 -16.89 -14.53 -37.00
C LEU A 14 -16.84 -15.14 -35.59
N ALA A 15 -16.86 -16.46 -35.48
CA ALA A 15 -16.75 -17.15 -34.20
C ALA A 15 -15.43 -16.84 -33.49
N LEU A 16 -14.30 -16.79 -34.22
CA LEU A 16 -12.99 -16.44 -33.67
C LEU A 16 -12.93 -14.99 -33.19
N LEU A 17 -13.51 -14.05 -33.95
CA LEU A 17 -13.58 -12.64 -33.55
C LEU A 17 -14.44 -12.44 -32.30
N LEU A 18 -15.58 -13.12 -32.22
CA LEU A 18 -16.46 -13.08 -31.05
C LEU A 18 -15.81 -13.69 -29.81
N PHE A 19 -14.97 -14.73 -29.97
CA PHE A 19 -14.19 -15.30 -28.87
C PHE A 19 -13.08 -14.35 -28.40
N ALA A 20 -12.41 -13.66 -29.31
CA ALA A 20 -11.39 -12.67 -28.98
C ALA A 20 -11.96 -11.44 -28.25
N GLN A 21 -13.21 -11.05 -28.55
CA GLN A 21 -13.88 -9.95 -27.84
C GLN A 21 -14.27 -10.29 -26.40
N ARG A 22 -14.27 -11.57 -25.99
CA ARG A 22 -14.57 -12.00 -24.61
C ARG A 22 -13.39 -11.87 -23.66
N HIS A 23 -12.35 -11.14 -24.03
CA HIS A 23 -11.34 -10.75 -23.05
C HIS A 23 -11.99 -9.80 -22.05
N GLU A 24 -12.48 -10.37 -20.94
CA GLU A 24 -12.96 -9.66 -19.77
C GLU A 24 -12.01 -8.49 -19.52
N GLN A 25 -12.53 -7.26 -19.62
CA GLN A 25 -11.77 -6.11 -19.16
C GLN A 25 -11.55 -6.36 -17.68
N SER A 26 -10.33 -6.78 -17.30
CA SER A 26 -9.95 -6.89 -15.90
C SER A 26 -10.43 -5.63 -15.20
N PRO A 27 -11.18 -5.75 -14.09
CA PRO A 27 -11.67 -4.57 -13.38
C PRO A 27 -10.47 -3.67 -13.17
N ARG A 28 -10.56 -2.46 -13.76
CA ARG A 28 -9.46 -1.50 -13.74
C ARG A 28 -9.08 -1.34 -12.28
N ALA A 29 -7.89 -1.82 -11.92
CA ALA A 29 -7.38 -1.65 -10.56
C ALA A 29 -7.55 -0.17 -10.22
N LEU A 30 -8.17 0.11 -9.07
CA LEU A 30 -8.33 1.49 -8.59
C LEU A 30 -6.95 2.14 -8.65
N SER A 31 -6.77 3.10 -9.57
CA SER A 31 -5.49 3.78 -9.71
C SER A 31 -5.42 4.84 -8.62
N PHE A 32 -4.58 4.62 -7.62
CA PHE A 32 -4.21 5.66 -6.68
C PHE A 32 -3.47 6.77 -7.47
N HIS A 33 -3.88 8.02 -7.27
CA HIS A 33 -3.27 9.16 -7.95
C HIS A 33 -2.03 9.68 -7.21
N SER A 34 -2.00 9.54 -5.87
CA SER A 34 -0.87 9.91 -5.03
C SER A 34 -0.98 9.26 -3.64
N VAL A 35 0.15 9.21 -2.93
CA VAL A 35 0.24 8.91 -1.50
C VAL A 35 0.80 10.17 -0.84
N ILE A 36 0.09 10.70 0.17
CA ILE A 36 0.51 11.89 0.92
C ILE A 36 0.70 11.46 2.38
N ASP A 37 1.89 11.69 2.91
CA ASP A 37 2.16 11.47 4.34
C ASP A 37 1.70 12.69 5.15
N LEU A 38 0.79 12.45 6.09
CA LEU A 38 0.25 13.46 7.00
C LEU A 38 0.79 13.27 8.44
N THR A 39 1.85 12.50 8.60
CA THR A 39 2.44 12.13 9.89
C THR A 39 3.63 13.03 10.23
N HIS A 40 3.75 13.43 11.50
CA HIS A 40 4.98 14.06 12.00
C HIS A 40 5.99 13.01 12.47
N THR A 41 7.28 13.26 12.21
CA THR A 41 8.36 12.44 12.76
C THR A 41 8.37 12.48 14.29
N LEU A 42 8.40 11.30 14.92
CA LEU A 42 8.48 11.17 16.37
C LEU A 42 9.93 11.21 16.85
N GLY A 43 10.17 11.92 17.95
CA GLY A 43 11.46 11.98 18.62
C GLY A 43 11.37 12.70 19.96
N VAL A 44 12.53 12.84 20.62
CA VAL A 44 12.64 13.52 21.92
C VAL A 44 12.26 15.00 21.87
N GLN A 45 12.22 15.60 20.68
CA GLN A 45 11.81 16.99 20.46
C GLN A 45 10.37 17.14 19.98
N THR A 46 9.63 16.02 19.82
CA THR A 46 8.21 16.09 19.47
C THR A 46 7.47 16.79 20.61
N PRO A 47 6.75 17.89 20.34
CA PRO A 47 5.97 18.56 21.36
C PRO A 47 4.93 17.62 21.95
N THR A 48 4.71 17.71 23.27
CA THR A 48 3.71 16.93 23.97
C THR A 48 2.84 17.82 24.84
N TYR A 49 1.57 17.44 24.95
CA TYR A 49 0.63 18.09 25.85
C TYR A 49 0.87 17.71 27.32
N GLU A 50 1.35 16.49 27.57
CA GLU A 50 1.56 15.98 28.93
C GLU A 50 2.67 16.76 29.65
N VAL A 51 2.33 17.36 30.79
CA VAL A 51 3.31 17.96 31.69
C VAL A 51 3.93 16.85 32.51
N SER A 52 5.18 16.48 32.20
CA SER A 52 5.93 15.43 32.89
C SER A 52 7.33 15.93 33.26
N GLU A 53 7.82 15.51 34.43
CA GLU A 53 9.22 15.74 34.85
C GLU A 53 10.21 14.87 34.04
N LYS A 54 9.73 13.78 33.44
CA LYS A 54 10.53 12.85 32.62
C LYS A 54 10.16 12.93 31.13
N PRO A 55 11.11 12.66 30.21
CA PRO A 55 10.80 12.60 28.79
C PRO A 55 9.69 11.58 28.49
N VAL A 56 8.63 12.08 27.86
CA VAL A 56 7.42 11.31 27.51
C VAL A 56 7.72 10.29 26.39
N TYR A 57 8.55 10.67 25.42
CA TYR A 57 9.08 9.77 24.40
C TYR A 57 10.46 9.25 24.79
N GLN A 58 10.65 7.94 24.76
CA GLN A 58 11.93 7.29 24.97
C GLN A 58 12.18 6.27 23.87
N ALA A 59 13.40 6.23 23.36
CA ALA A 59 13.78 5.24 22.37
C ALA A 59 15.24 4.83 22.56
N LYS A 60 15.46 3.58 22.94
CA LYS A 60 16.76 3.01 23.28
C LYS A 60 17.16 1.96 22.27
N THR A 61 18.37 2.04 21.74
CA THR A 61 18.94 0.98 20.90
C THR A 61 19.18 -0.28 21.75
N VAL A 62 18.67 -1.41 21.30
CA VAL A 62 18.82 -2.71 21.97
C VAL A 62 19.73 -3.67 21.20
N ALA A 63 19.89 -3.49 19.89
CA ALA A 63 20.85 -4.24 19.09
C ALA A 63 21.27 -3.45 17.85
N THR A 64 22.54 -3.61 17.48
CA THR A 64 23.10 -3.18 16.19
C THR A 64 23.96 -4.30 15.63
N ILE A 65 23.66 -4.79 14.42
CA ILE A 65 24.51 -5.77 13.70
C ILE A 65 24.98 -5.12 12.40
N ASN A 66 26.22 -4.62 12.42
CA ASN A 66 26.78 -3.85 11.30
C ASN A 66 26.95 -4.64 10.01
N ARG A 67 27.20 -5.95 10.10
CA ARG A 67 27.43 -6.81 8.92
C ARG A 67 26.20 -6.86 8.02
N ASP A 68 25.00 -6.80 8.60
CA ASP A 68 23.72 -7.01 7.90
C ASP A 68 22.81 -5.76 7.95
N GLY A 69 23.31 -4.63 8.47
CA GLY A 69 22.56 -3.37 8.55
C GLY A 69 21.36 -3.43 9.52
N TYR A 70 21.44 -4.25 10.56
CA TYR A 70 20.33 -4.42 11.51
C TYR A 70 20.42 -3.40 12.65
N LEU A 71 19.31 -2.71 12.92
CA LEU A 71 19.11 -1.84 14.07
C LEU A 71 17.78 -2.17 14.73
N ALA A 72 17.80 -2.46 16.03
CA ALA A 72 16.61 -2.66 16.83
C ALA A 72 16.55 -1.64 17.97
N ARG A 73 15.35 -1.13 18.25
CA ARG A 73 15.10 -0.15 19.30
C ARG A 73 13.88 -0.57 20.11
N GLU A 74 13.96 -0.37 21.42
CA GLU A 74 12.82 -0.32 22.31
C GLU A 74 12.30 1.12 22.32
N ILE A 75 10.99 1.30 22.13
CA ILE A 75 10.34 2.61 22.08
C ILE A 75 9.20 2.62 23.09
N SER A 76 9.12 3.68 23.89
CA SER A 76 8.05 3.96 24.84
C SER A 76 7.50 5.36 24.58
N LEU A 77 6.17 5.45 24.47
CA LEU A 77 5.41 6.68 24.28
C LEU A 77 3.96 6.45 24.78
N PRO A 78 3.24 7.50 25.21
CA PRO A 78 1.83 7.38 25.51
C PRO A 78 1.01 7.29 24.21
N GLU A 79 -0.24 6.84 24.35
CA GLU A 79 -1.16 6.66 23.21
C GLU A 79 -1.46 7.99 22.50
N HIS A 80 -1.53 9.09 23.27
CA HIS A 80 -1.84 10.44 22.77
C HIS A 80 -0.56 11.26 22.53
N PHE A 81 0.38 10.73 21.72
CA PHE A 81 1.66 11.38 21.41
C PHE A 81 1.87 11.61 19.91
N GLY A 82 2.22 12.84 19.52
CA GLY A 82 2.45 13.19 18.12
C GLY A 82 1.18 13.06 17.27
N THR A 83 1.32 12.63 16.01
CA THR A 83 0.17 12.28 15.17
C THR A 83 -0.40 10.94 15.65
N HIS A 84 -1.61 10.96 16.23
CA HIS A 84 -2.24 9.81 16.88
C HIS A 84 -3.71 9.63 16.47
N LEU A 85 -4.34 8.58 16.98
CA LEU A 85 -5.76 8.27 16.79
C LEU A 85 -6.46 8.19 18.15
N ASP A 86 -7.56 8.91 18.30
CA ASP A 86 -8.43 8.82 19.47
C ASP A 86 -9.56 7.82 19.22
N ALA A 87 -9.71 6.84 20.12
CA ALA A 87 -10.86 5.94 20.11
C ALA A 87 -12.08 6.60 20.82
N PRO A 88 -13.31 6.19 20.49
CA PRO A 88 -14.53 6.67 21.16
C PRO A 88 -14.64 6.30 22.65
#